data_AF-Q14Q92-F1
#
_entry.id   AF-Q14Q92-F1
#
_cell.length_a   1.000
_cell.length_b   1.000
_cell.length_c   1.000
_cell.angle_alpha   90.00
_cell.angle_beta   90.00
_cell.angle_gamma   90.00
#
_symmetry.space_group_name_H-M   'P 1'
#
loop_
_entity.id
_entity.type
_entity.pdbx_description
1 polymer ?
#
loop_
_entity_poly.entity_id
_entity_poly.type
_entity_poly.pdbx_seq_one_letter_code
_entity_poly.pdbx_strand_id
1 'polypeptide(L)'
;MWAEIQGGFENRNVIEWFRKYVRVVFQYLEKYSNLWFVNDENSTFTLDAYLNDYLPPAKNDKTAFAKAIHHLNLSTAIAKEEFDLAKSKVYLANDALLGIDHDWAPPYQFREGDQAAFENIMDDLKISF
;
A
#
# COMPACT_ATOMS: atom_id res chain seq x y z
N MET A 1 7.07 11.63 -10.15
CA MET A 1 7.73 11.43 -11.45
C MET A 1 9.19 10.98 -11.32
N TRP A 2 10.07 11.63 -10.54
CA TRP A 2 11.49 11.21 -10.44
C TRP A 2 11.68 9.77 -9.91
N ALA A 3 10.90 9.36 -8.91
CA ALA A 3 10.99 8.01 -8.35
C ALA A 3 10.57 6.96 -9.39
N GLU A 4 9.50 7.22 -10.14
CA GLU A 4 9.04 6.34 -11.23
C GLU A 4 10.06 6.24 -12.37
N ILE A 5 10.74 7.34 -12.73
CA ILE A 5 11.85 7.33 -13.70
C ILE A 5 12.96 6.37 -13.23
N GLN A 6 13.14 6.20 -11.92
CA GLN A 6 14.09 5.25 -11.33
C GLN A 6 13.48 3.85 -11.08
N GLY A 7 12.28 3.57 -11.57
CA GLY A 7 11.61 2.27 -11.44
C GLY A 7 10.52 2.21 -10.36
N GLY A 8 10.20 3.31 -9.69
CA GLY A 8 9.00 3.42 -8.85
C GLY A 8 8.92 2.34 -7.78
N PHE A 9 7.74 1.73 -7.64
CA PHE A 9 7.53 0.62 -6.71
C PHE A 9 8.13 -0.71 -7.19
N GLU A 10 8.63 -0.82 -8.42
CA GLU A 10 9.45 -1.97 -8.83
C GLU A 10 10.87 -1.89 -8.25
N ASN A 11 11.34 -0.69 -7.92
CA ASN A 11 12.66 -0.45 -7.36
C ASN A 11 12.66 -0.56 -5.83
N ARG A 12 13.49 -1.46 -5.28
CA ARG A 12 13.64 -1.65 -3.83
C ARG A 12 14.07 -0.37 -3.08
N ASN A 13 14.72 0.58 -3.75
CA ASN A 13 15.09 1.87 -3.15
C ASN A 13 13.87 2.71 -2.75
N VAL A 14 12.68 2.42 -3.28
CA VAL A 14 11.42 3.08 -2.87
C VAL A 14 11.20 2.98 -1.36
N ILE A 15 11.66 1.91 -0.74
CA ILE A 15 11.54 1.70 0.71
C ILE A 15 12.33 2.75 1.49
N GLU A 16 13.55 3.05 1.07
CA GLU A 16 14.39 4.05 1.74
C GLU A 16 13.90 5.47 1.44
N TRP A 17 13.43 5.73 0.22
CA TRP A 17 12.81 7.00 -0.12
C TRP A 17 11.57 7.27 0.73
N PHE A 18 10.73 6.24 0.88
CA PHE A 18 9.53 6.31 1.70
C PHE A 18 9.85 6.46 3.18
N ARG A 19 10.85 5.73 3.71
CA ARG A 19 11.34 5.89 5.09
C ARG A 19 11.71 7.34 5.39
N LYS A 20 12.46 7.98 4.49
CA LYS A 20 12.85 9.39 4.64
C LYS A 20 11.64 10.32 4.61
N TYR A 21 10.68 10.05 3.71
CA TYR A 21 9.43 10.81 3.63
C TYR A 21 8.64 10.73 4.93
N VAL A 22 8.33 9.52 5.44
CA VAL A 22 7.50 9.35 6.64
C VAL A 22 8.18 9.90 7.90
N ARG A 23 9.51 9.79 8.00
CA ARG A 23 10.27 10.40 9.10
C ARG A 23 10.05 11.91 9.19
N VAL A 24 10.10 12.60 8.04
CA VAL A 24 9.87 14.05 7.98
C VAL A 24 8.39 14.36 8.26
N VAL A 25 7.47 13.59 7.70
CA VAL A 25 6.02 13.75 7.94
C VAL A 25 5.70 13.68 9.43
N PHE A 26 6.12 12.62 10.13
CA PHE A 26 5.84 12.47 11.56
C PHE A 26 6.49 13.57 12.39
N GLN A 27 7.71 13.99 12.04
CA GLN A 27 8.41 15.05 12.78
C GLN A 27 7.68 16.41 12.73
N TYR A 28 7.07 16.76 11.59
CA TYR A 28 6.57 18.12 11.38
C TYR A 28 5.05 18.24 11.42
N LEU A 29 4.32 17.14 11.22
CA LEU A 29 2.86 17.17 11.15
C LEU A 29 2.16 16.58 12.38
N GLU A 30 2.91 16.22 13.42
CA GLU A 30 2.40 15.60 14.64
C GLU A 30 1.25 16.35 15.29
N LYS A 31 1.41 17.66 15.54
CA LYS A 31 0.38 18.50 16.15
C LYS A 31 -0.96 18.53 15.42
N TYR A 32 -1.04 17.99 14.21
CA TYR A 32 -2.23 18.01 13.37
C TYR A 32 -2.94 16.66 13.27
N SER A 33 -2.33 15.56 13.72
CA SER A 33 -3.00 14.26 13.63
C SER A 33 -2.55 13.25 14.69
N ASN A 34 -3.56 12.59 15.27
CA ASN A 34 -3.37 11.41 16.11
C ASN A 34 -3.74 10.11 15.37
N LEU A 35 -4.21 10.19 14.12
CA LEU A 35 -4.60 9.05 13.31
C LEU A 35 -3.91 9.11 11.95
N TRP A 36 -3.15 8.06 11.64
CA TRP A 36 -2.29 8.01 10.48
C TRP A 36 -2.62 6.78 9.64
N PHE A 37 -2.79 6.96 8.34
CA PHE A 37 -2.90 5.88 7.37
C PHE A 37 -1.66 5.91 6.49
N VAL A 38 -0.91 4.79 6.44
CA VAL A 38 0.37 4.74 5.70
C VAL A 38 0.14 4.58 4.22
N ASN A 39 -0.79 3.70 3.88
CA ASN A 39 -1.15 3.38 2.53
C ASN A 39 -2.67 3.32 2.41
N ASP A 40 -3.11 3.52 1.18
CA ASP A 40 -4.48 3.51 0.74
C ASP A 40 -4.59 2.45 -0.36
N GLU A 41 -5.48 1.49 -0.17
CA GLU A 41 -5.88 0.50 -1.17
C GLU A 41 -4.73 -0.23 -1.90
N ASN A 42 -3.78 -0.81 -1.16
CA ASN A 42 -2.59 -1.45 -1.75
C ASN A 42 -2.88 -2.40 -2.92
N SER A 43 -3.91 -3.25 -2.80
CA SER A 43 -4.30 -4.20 -3.84
C SER A 43 -4.88 -3.49 -5.05
N THR A 44 -5.86 -2.62 -4.87
CA THR A 44 -6.51 -1.86 -5.95
C THR A 44 -5.48 -1.02 -6.69
N PHE A 45 -4.68 -0.23 -5.98
CA PHE A 45 -3.64 0.59 -6.60
C PHE A 45 -2.68 -0.27 -7.43
N THR A 46 -2.17 -1.38 -6.88
CA THR A 46 -1.17 -2.16 -7.62
C THR A 46 -1.77 -2.96 -8.77
N LEU A 47 -2.99 -3.47 -8.62
CA LEU A 47 -3.73 -4.09 -9.72
C LEU A 47 -3.95 -3.08 -10.85
N ASP A 48 -4.42 -1.88 -10.51
CA ASP A 48 -4.72 -0.84 -11.49
C ASP A 48 -3.50 -0.14 -12.10
N ALA A 49 -2.37 -0.15 -11.40
CA ALA A 49 -1.15 0.50 -11.87
C ALA A 49 -0.20 -0.45 -12.58
N TYR A 50 -0.23 -1.75 -12.24
CA TYR A 50 0.76 -2.72 -12.68
C TYR A 50 0.18 -3.96 -13.38
N LEU A 51 -1.06 -4.39 -13.10
CA LEU A 51 -1.73 -5.46 -13.85
C LEU A 51 -2.69 -4.97 -14.93
N ASN A 52 -3.07 -3.70 -14.90
CA ASN A 52 -3.79 -3.05 -15.99
C ASN A 52 -3.17 -1.68 -16.32
N ASP A 53 -3.87 -0.89 -17.12
CA ASP A 53 -3.46 0.42 -17.61
C ASP A 53 -4.37 1.58 -17.14
N TYR A 54 -5.18 1.35 -16.12
CA TYR A 54 -6.15 2.32 -15.58
C TYR A 54 -5.46 3.42 -14.77
N LEU A 55 -4.48 3.07 -13.94
CA LEU A 55 -3.68 4.01 -13.15
C LEU A 55 -2.23 4.06 -13.61
N PRO A 56 -1.53 5.20 -13.40
CA PRO A 56 -0.08 5.25 -13.57
C PRO A 56 0.63 4.26 -12.61
N PRO A 57 1.69 3.56 -13.07
CA PRO A 57 2.40 3.78 -14.33
C PRO A 57 1.93 2.91 -15.50
N ALA A 58 0.76 2.27 -15.41
CA ALA A 58 0.10 1.53 -16.49
C ALA A 58 0.98 0.45 -17.14
N LYS A 59 1.58 -0.43 -16.31
CA LYS A 59 2.61 -1.38 -16.79
C LYS A 59 2.04 -2.59 -17.51
N ASN A 60 0.87 -3.08 -17.09
CA ASN A 60 0.30 -4.34 -17.57
C ASN A 60 1.32 -5.51 -17.56
N ASP A 61 2.05 -5.68 -16.45
CA ASP A 61 3.11 -6.67 -16.27
C ASP A 61 3.01 -7.36 -14.89
N LYS A 62 2.88 -8.69 -14.89
CA LYS A 62 2.72 -9.51 -13.67
C LYS A 62 3.92 -9.48 -12.74
N THR A 63 5.13 -9.36 -13.28
CA THR A 63 6.37 -9.28 -12.48
C THR A 63 6.47 -7.90 -11.83
N ALA A 64 6.13 -6.85 -12.56
CA ALA A 64 6.08 -5.48 -12.05
C ALA A 64 5.05 -5.36 -10.93
N PHE A 65 3.87 -5.96 -11.11
CA PHE A 65 2.84 -6.07 -10.06
C PHE A 65 3.36 -6.76 -8.80
N ALA A 66 3.92 -7.96 -8.93
CA ALA A 66 4.41 -8.73 -7.78
C ALA A 66 5.48 -7.95 -6.99
N LYS A 67 6.39 -7.24 -7.68
CA LYS A 67 7.37 -6.36 -7.04
C LYS A 67 6.72 -5.17 -6.38
N ALA A 68 5.79 -4.51 -7.07
CA ALA A 68 5.15 -3.29 -6.59
C ALA A 68 4.33 -3.55 -5.32
N ILE A 69 3.47 -4.59 -5.32
CA ILE A 69 2.65 -4.92 -4.16
C ILE A 69 3.52 -5.38 -2.98
N HIS A 70 4.59 -6.12 -3.23
CA HIS A 70 5.55 -6.49 -2.20
C HIS A 70 6.22 -5.25 -1.56
N HIS A 71 6.76 -4.34 -2.37
CA HIS A 71 7.42 -3.14 -1.86
C HIS A 71 6.43 -2.17 -1.20
N LEU A 72 5.19 -2.07 -1.69
CA LEU A 72 4.15 -1.26 -1.07
C LEU A 72 3.78 -1.81 0.31
N ASN A 73 3.63 -3.13 0.46
CA ASN A 73 3.41 -3.75 1.77
C ASN A 73 4.62 -3.59 2.71
N LEU A 74 5.85 -3.70 2.19
CA LEU A 74 7.06 -3.42 2.98
C LEU A 74 7.12 -1.95 3.44
N SER A 75 6.59 -1.01 2.66
CA SER A 75 6.55 0.41 3.03
C SER A 75 5.76 0.63 4.33
N THR A 76 4.71 -0.18 4.56
CA THR A 76 3.93 -0.19 5.80
C THR A 76 4.77 -0.60 7.01
N ALA A 77 5.51 -1.70 6.91
CA ALA A 77 6.37 -2.16 8.00
C ALA A 77 7.42 -1.09 8.37
N ILE A 78 7.98 -0.44 7.36
CA ILE A 78 9.00 0.59 7.52
C ILE A 78 8.42 1.88 8.11
N ALA A 79 7.20 2.25 7.74
CA ALA A 79 6.49 3.35 8.37
C ALA A 79 6.19 3.05 9.84
N LYS A 80 5.82 1.81 10.19
CA LYS A 80 5.60 1.41 11.58
C LYS A 80 6.86 1.56 12.44
N GLU A 81 8.03 1.18 11.90
CA GLU A 81 9.30 1.41 12.59
C GLU A 81 9.56 2.91 12.83
N GLU A 82 9.41 3.75 11.81
CA GLU A 82 9.62 5.20 11.96
C GLU A 82 8.57 5.86 12.85
N PHE A 83 7.35 5.32 12.89
CA PHE A 83 6.26 5.76 13.77
C PHE A 83 6.61 5.51 15.24
N ASP A 84 7.10 4.31 15.57
CA ASP A 84 7.55 3.99 16.93
C ASP A 84 8.74 4.84 17.35
N LEU A 85 9.69 5.06 16.44
CA LEU A 85 10.81 5.97 16.66
C LEU A 85 10.32 7.41 16.88
N ALA A 86 9.35 7.88 16.12
CA ALA A 86 8.77 9.21 16.29
C ALA A 86 8.10 9.35 17.66
N LYS A 87 7.35 8.34 18.12
CA LYS A 87 6.78 8.33 19.49
C LYS A 87 7.88 8.40 20.56
N SER A 88 8.95 7.61 20.42
CA SER A 88 10.08 7.65 21.38
C SER A 88 10.81 9.00 21.42
N LYS A 89 10.81 9.74 20.31
CA LYS A 89 11.39 11.08 20.19
C LYS A 89 10.42 12.20 20.61
N VAL A 90 9.22 11.83 21.05
CA VAL A 90 8.14 12.77 21.39
C VAL A 90 7.76 13.64 20.17
N TYR A 91 7.96 13.09 18.97
CA TYR A 91 7.44 13.64 17.72
C TYR A 91 6.06 13.11 17.41
N LEU A 92 5.47 12.24 18.22
CA LEU A 92 4.08 11.78 18.07
C LEU A 92 3.52 11.53 19.46
N ALA A 93 2.21 11.73 19.61
CA ALA A 93 1.53 11.39 20.85
C ALA A 93 1.61 9.89 21.14
N ASN A 94 1.69 9.53 22.42
CA ASN A 94 1.81 8.14 22.86
C ASN A 94 0.57 7.30 22.52
N ASP A 95 -0.58 7.92 22.33
CA ASP A 95 -1.85 7.31 21.93
C ASP A 95 -2.13 7.45 20.43
N ALA A 96 -1.22 8.05 19.64
CA ALA A 96 -1.36 8.11 18.20
C ALA A 96 -1.44 6.70 17.59
N LEU A 97 -2.32 6.56 16.61
CA LEU A 97 -2.65 5.32 15.92
C LEU A 97 -2.12 5.32 14.49
N LEU A 98 -1.68 4.15 14.02
CA LEU A 98 -1.23 3.90 12.66
C LEU A 98 -2.03 2.75 12.07
N GLY A 99 -2.55 2.94 10.86
CA GLY A 99 -3.31 1.94 10.13
C GLY A 99 -2.99 1.93 8.64
N ILE A 100 -3.71 1.05 7.94
CA ILE A 100 -3.77 0.96 6.48
C ILE A 100 -5.23 1.13 6.12
N ASP A 101 -5.51 1.91 5.09
CA ASP A 101 -6.85 1.97 4.51
C ASP A 101 -6.98 0.91 3.42
N HIS A 102 -8.08 0.16 3.45
CA HIS A 102 -8.29 -0.93 2.52
C HIS A 102 -9.76 -1.07 2.15
N ASP A 103 -10.04 -0.81 0.89
CA ASP A 103 -11.36 -0.98 0.32
C ASP A 103 -11.69 -2.47 0.21
N TRP A 104 -12.49 -2.92 1.16
CA TRP A 104 -13.14 -4.22 1.06
C TRP A 104 -14.57 -4.02 0.60
N ALA A 105 -14.84 -4.31 -0.68
CA ALA A 105 -16.21 -4.35 -1.17
C ALA A 105 -17.00 -5.43 -0.39
N PRO A 106 -18.21 -5.13 0.11
CA PRO A 106 -18.99 -6.10 0.85
C PRO A 106 -19.29 -7.31 -0.05
N PRO A 107 -19.16 -8.55 0.48
CA PRO A 107 -19.46 -9.73 -0.30
C PRO A 107 -20.93 -9.70 -0.73
N TYR A 108 -21.18 -9.83 -2.03
CA TYR A 108 -22.53 -10.09 -2.52
C TYR A 108 -23.03 -11.43 -1.98
N GLN A 109 -24.32 -11.49 -1.63
CA GLN A 109 -24.92 -12.75 -1.21
C GLN A 109 -24.80 -13.76 -2.35
N PHE A 110 -24.15 -14.89 -2.09
CA PHE A 110 -24.00 -15.98 -3.04
C PHE A 110 -25.37 -16.48 -3.53
N ARG A 111 -25.58 -16.49 -4.84
CA ARG A 111 -26.80 -17.01 -5.49
C ARG A 111 -26.47 -18.19 -6.40
N GLU A 112 -27.50 -18.99 -6.67
CA GLU A 112 -27.41 -20.06 -7.66
C GLU A 112 -27.07 -19.47 -9.03
N GLY A 113 -25.93 -19.86 -9.60
CA GLY A 113 -25.37 -19.28 -10.83
C GLY A 113 -24.06 -18.50 -10.63
N ASP A 114 -23.69 -18.14 -9.40
CA ASP A 114 -22.48 -17.37 -9.12
C ASP A 114 -21.19 -18.21 -9.05
N GLN A 115 -21.28 -19.55 -9.20
CA GLN A 115 -20.13 -20.46 -9.12
C GLN A 115 -18.95 -20.02 -10.01
N ALA A 116 -19.21 -19.73 -11.29
CA ALA A 116 -18.16 -19.37 -12.23
C ALA A 116 -17.53 -18.00 -11.91
N ALA A 117 -18.34 -17.05 -11.45
CA ALA A 117 -17.84 -15.73 -11.04
C ALA A 117 -16.99 -15.84 -9.75
N PHE A 118 -17.42 -16.66 -8.80
CA PHE A 118 -16.67 -16.95 -7.58
C PHE A 118 -15.34 -17.65 -7.87
N GLU A 119 -15.34 -18.67 -8.75
CA GLU A 119 -14.13 -19.38 -9.16
C GLU A 119 -13.13 -18.45 -9.86
N ASN A 120 -13.60 -17.57 -10.76
CA ASN A 120 -12.76 -16.59 -11.44
C ASN A 120 -12.14 -15.57 -10.46
N ILE A 121 -12.94 -15.02 -9.54
CA ILE A 121 -12.43 -14.09 -8.51
C ILE A 121 -11.43 -14.81 -7.61
N MET A 122 -11.71 -16.06 -7.22
CA MET A 122 -10.78 -16.84 -6.40
C MET A 122 -9.49 -17.19 -7.14
N ASP A 123 -9.53 -17.41 -8.45
CA ASP A 123 -8.34 -17.62 -9.26
C ASP A 123 -7.51 -16.33 -9.42
N ASP A 124 -8.16 -15.18 -9.55
CA ASP A 124 -7.48 -13.87 -9.52
C ASP A 124 -6.87 -13.58 -8.13
N LEU A 125 -7.54 -13.98 -7.05
CA LEU A 125 -7.03 -13.86 -5.68
C LEU A 125 -5.92 -14.87 -5.35
N LYS A 126 -5.87 -16.04 -5.99
CA LYS A 126 -4.77 -17.02 -5.82
C LYS A 126 -3.43 -16.50 -6.36
N ILE A 127 -3.45 -15.49 -7.23
CA ILE A 127 -2.23 -14.82 -7.72
C ILE A 127 -1.69 -13.81 -6.68
N SER A 128 -2.46 -13.52 -5.62
CA SER A 128 -2.14 -12.50 -4.61
C SER A 128 -1.54 -13.01 -3.29
N PHE A 129 -1.19 -14.30 -3.16
CA PHE A 129 -0.52 -14.87 -1.98
C PHE A 129 0.63 -15.83 -2.32
#